data_AF-A0A8K0EGM9-F1
#
_entry.id   AF-A0A8K0EGM9-F1
#
_cell.length_a   1.000
_cell.length_b   1.000
_cell.length_c   1.000
_cell.angle_alpha   90.00
_cell.angle_beta   90.00
_cell.angle_gamma   90.00
#
_symmetry.space_group_name_H-M   'P 1'
#
loop_
_entity.id
_entity.type
_entity.pdbx_description
1 polymer ?
#
loop_
_entity_poly.entity_id
_entity_poly.type
_entity_poly.pdbx_seq_one_letter_code
_entity_poly.pdbx_strand_id
1 'polypeptide(L)'
;MARWLACRGGHLGKFGCTCASLHSKLGIADISSVLRSRRLRWYGHVERAIGSINSITKLQLPGNRGRGRPKKSWSECVKKDIKECGLTNVDPLDGAAWRRCVKTGRLLPTPVSGNPAAV
;
A
#
# COMPACT_ATOMS: atom_id res chain seq x y z
N MET A 1 -17.47 -37.79 10.93
CA MET A 1 -17.00 -37.16 9.67
C MET A 1 -17.78 -35.87 9.45
N ALA A 2 -17.19 -34.71 9.75
CA ALA A 2 -17.87 -33.42 9.62
C ALA A 2 -17.82 -32.95 8.16
N ARG A 3 -18.93 -33.09 7.45
CA ARG A 3 -19.16 -32.59 6.10
C ARG A 3 -19.43 -31.09 6.21
N TRP A 4 -18.42 -30.27 5.95
CA TRP A 4 -18.62 -28.82 5.81
C TRP A 4 -19.50 -28.56 4.60
N LEU A 5 -20.69 -27.99 4.83
CA LEU A 5 -21.49 -27.42 3.76
C LEU A 5 -20.65 -26.38 3.02
N ALA A 6 -20.55 -26.56 1.70
CA ALA A 6 -20.08 -25.53 0.81
C ALA A 6 -21.00 -24.30 0.98
N CYS A 7 -20.44 -23.19 1.47
CA CYS A 7 -21.00 -21.87 1.23
C CYS A 7 -20.88 -21.56 -0.27
N ARG A 8 -21.75 -22.15 -1.08
CA ARG A 8 -22.11 -21.65 -2.40
C ARG A 8 -23.29 -20.71 -2.19
N GLY A 9 -23.09 -19.43 -2.48
CA GLY A 9 -24.18 -18.47 -2.60
C GLY A 9 -24.00 -17.19 -1.81
N GLY A 10 -23.28 -16.24 -2.41
CA GLY A 10 -23.36 -14.82 -2.06
C GLY A 10 -23.51 -14.03 -3.34
N HIS A 11 -24.72 -14.03 -3.89
CA HIS A 11 -25.15 -13.21 -5.01
C HIS A 11 -24.84 -11.74 -4.66
N LEU A 12 -23.84 -11.12 -5.30
CA LEU A 12 -23.63 -9.67 -5.25
C LEU A 12 -24.74 -9.02 -6.07
N GLY A 13 -25.92 -8.93 -5.47
CA GLY A 13 -27.08 -8.25 -6.01
C GLY A 13 -26.84 -6.74 -6.06
N LYS A 14 -26.93 -6.19 -7.28
CA LYS A 14 -27.57 -4.91 -7.62
C LYS A 14 -27.25 -3.71 -6.70
N PHE A 15 -26.03 -3.22 -6.75
CA PHE A 15 -25.84 -1.78 -6.89
C PHE A 15 -25.22 -1.57 -8.27
N GLY A 16 -25.90 -0.86 -9.17
CA GLY A 16 -25.38 -0.53 -10.51
C GLY A 16 -24.15 0.39 -10.50
N CYS A 17 -23.55 0.59 -9.32
CA CYS A 17 -22.42 1.47 -9.09
C CYS A 17 -21.29 0.64 -8.49
N THR A 18 -20.19 0.48 -9.22
CA THR A 18 -18.96 -0.08 -8.65
C THR A 18 -18.30 0.93 -7.71
N CYS A 19 -17.48 0.49 -6.76
CA CYS A 19 -16.69 1.40 -5.91
C CYS A 19 -15.84 2.38 -6.74
N ALA A 20 -15.35 1.93 -7.91
CA ALA A 20 -14.65 2.79 -8.87
C ALA A 20 -15.53 3.93 -9.39
N SER A 21 -16.80 3.65 -9.72
CA SER A 21 -17.74 4.68 -10.16
C SER A 21 -18.05 5.72 -9.06
N LEU A 22 -18.11 5.27 -7.80
CA LEU A 22 -18.34 6.16 -6.65
C LEU A 22 -17.11 7.03 -6.35
N HIS A 23 -15.91 6.45 -6.36
CA HIS A 23 -14.66 7.18 -6.22
C HIS A 23 -14.52 8.26 -7.28
N SER A 24 -14.85 7.96 -8.54
CA SER A 24 -14.80 8.92 -9.64
C SER A 24 -15.82 10.06 -9.47
N LYS A 25 -17.05 9.77 -9.00
CA LYS A 25 -18.09 10.79 -8.80
C LYS A 25 -17.78 11.70 -7.61
N LEU A 26 -17.16 11.16 -6.56
CA LEU A 26 -16.84 11.90 -5.33
C LEU A 26 -15.44 12.51 -5.34
N GLY A 27 -14.62 12.25 -6.37
CA GLY A 27 -13.22 12.71 -6.41
C GLY A 27 -12.33 12.06 -5.33
N ILE A 28 -12.73 10.91 -4.79
CA ILE A 28 -12.02 10.21 -3.72
C ILE A 28 -11.02 9.24 -4.33
N ALA A 29 -9.80 9.21 -3.80
CA ALA A 29 -8.82 8.22 -4.21
C ALA A 29 -9.12 6.84 -3.61
N ASP A 30 -8.85 5.79 -4.38
CA ASP A 30 -8.98 4.42 -3.90
C ASP A 30 -8.10 4.17 -2.67
N ILE A 31 -8.64 3.49 -1.66
CA ILE A 31 -7.93 3.22 -0.41
C ILE A 31 -6.62 2.45 -0.64
N SER A 32 -6.59 1.56 -1.65
CA SER A 32 -5.38 0.82 -2.01
C SER A 32 -4.26 1.76 -2.45
N SER A 33 -4.59 2.85 -3.15
CA SER A 33 -3.62 3.88 -3.52
C SER A 33 -3.06 4.57 -2.28
N VAL A 34 -3.91 4.94 -1.32
CA VAL A 34 -3.48 5.61 -0.08
C VAL A 34 -2.55 4.73 0.75
N LEU A 35 -2.91 3.45 0.90
CA LEU A 35 -2.12 2.47 1.63
C LEU A 35 -0.76 2.25 0.95
N ARG A 36 -0.74 2.18 -0.38
CA ARG A 36 0.49 2.07 -1.17
C ARG A 36 1.40 3.28 -0.96
N SER A 37 0.88 4.51 -1.00
CA SER A 37 1.67 5.72 -0.74
C SER A 37 2.30 5.70 0.64
N ARG A 38 1.50 5.38 1.67
CA ARG A 38 1.97 5.36 3.06
C ARG A 38 3.04 4.30 3.27
N ARG A 39 2.84 3.11 2.70
CA ARG A 39 3.81 2.01 2.77
C ARG A 39 5.14 2.35 2.09
N LEU A 40 5.11 2.97 0.91
CA LEU A 40 6.32 3.38 0.19
C LEU A 40 7.04 4.57 0.87
N ARG A 41 6.31 5.50 1.47
CA ARG A 41 6.91 6.57 2.30
C ARG A 41 7.65 5.98 3.50
N TRP A 42 7.02 5.02 4.19
CA TRP A 42 7.65 4.31 5.30
C TRP A 42 8.86 3.48 4.85
N TYR A 43 8.77 2.78 3.72
CA TYR A 43 9.89 2.03 3.17
C TYR A 43 11.12 2.90 2.95
N GLY A 44 10.97 4.06 2.30
CA GLY A 44 12.08 4.98 2.13
C GLY A 44 12.65 5.49 3.46
N HIS A 45 11.81 5.67 4.48
CA HIS A 45 12.29 6.01 5.83
C HIS A 45 13.11 4.85 6.43
N VAL A 46 12.66 3.61 6.30
CA VAL A 46 13.38 2.42 6.79
C VAL A 46 14.75 2.27 6.12
N GLU A 47 14.84 2.44 4.80
CA GLU A 47 16.12 2.32 4.08
C GLU A 47 17.13 3.40 4.49
N ARG A 48 16.66 4.63 4.77
CA ARG A 48 17.50 5.74 5.24
C ARG A 48 17.76 5.73 6.74
N ALA A 49 17.05 4.91 7.50
CA ALA A 49 17.24 4.83 8.94
C ALA A 49 18.57 4.15 9.25
N ILE A 50 19.33 4.76 10.16
CA ILE A 50 20.54 4.19 10.74
C ILE A 50 20.15 3.55 12.07
N GLY A 51 20.55 2.28 12.28
CA GLY A 51 20.32 1.57 13.53
C GLY A 51 19.15 0.58 13.48
N SER A 52 18.43 0.47 14.60
CA SER A 52 17.56 -0.67 14.91
C SER A 52 16.41 -0.89 13.91
N ILE A 53 15.80 0.18 13.39
CA ILE A 53 14.66 0.09 12.46
C ILE A 53 15.04 -0.69 11.19
N ASN A 54 16.18 -0.35 10.60
CA ASN A 54 16.67 -0.99 9.38
C ASN A 54 17.10 -2.44 9.66
N SER A 55 17.85 -2.64 10.75
CA SER A 55 18.34 -3.97 11.15
C SER A 55 17.21 -4.95 11.46
N ILE A 56 16.21 -4.55 12.25
CA ILE A 56 15.07 -5.41 12.61
C ILE A 56 14.22 -5.73 11.38
N THR A 57 14.07 -4.79 10.44
CA THR A 57 13.29 -5.03 9.22
C THR A 57 13.95 -6.05 8.29
N LYS A 58 15.30 -6.10 8.27
CA LYS A 58 16.08 -7.04 7.46
C LYS A 58 16.27 -8.40 8.15
N LEU A 59 16.08 -8.46 9.47
CA LEU A 59 16.23 -9.67 10.27
C LEU A 59 15.33 -10.81 9.76
N GLN A 60 15.94 -11.94 9.40
CA GLN A 60 15.22 -13.18 9.12
C GLN A 60 15.13 -14.01 10.40
N LEU A 61 13.90 -14.22 10.88
CA LEU A 61 13.67 -15.08 12.04
C LEU A 61 13.63 -16.55 11.59
N PRO A 62 14.35 -17.45 12.28
CA PRO A 62 14.27 -18.88 12.01
C PRO A 62 12.87 -19.42 12.31
N GLY A 63 12.40 -20.36 11.50
CA GLY A 63 11.12 -21.03 11.67
C GLY A 63 10.22 -20.95 10.44
N ASN A 64 9.37 -21.97 10.27
CA ASN A 64 8.43 -22.02 9.16
C ASN A 64 7.12 -21.32 9.53
N ARG A 65 6.47 -20.66 8.57
CA ARG A 65 5.17 -20.04 8.80
C ARG A 65 4.10 -21.13 8.99
N GLY A 66 3.44 -21.14 10.14
CA GLY A 66 2.34 -22.07 10.42
C GLY A 66 1.13 -21.90 9.49
N ARG A 67 0.26 -22.91 9.42
CA ARG A 67 -1.02 -22.85 8.67
C ARG A 67 -1.92 -21.77 9.26
N GLY A 68 -2.64 -21.04 8.39
CA GLY A 68 -3.62 -20.02 8.77
C GLY A 68 -3.13 -18.57 8.67
N ARG A 69 -1.82 -18.31 8.77
CA ARG A 69 -1.28 -16.95 8.59
C ARG A 69 -1.34 -16.54 7.12
N PRO A 70 -1.78 -15.30 6.78
CA PRO A 70 -1.69 -14.78 5.42
C PRO A 70 -0.26 -14.91 4.89
N LYS A 71 -0.13 -15.46 3.68
CA LYS A 71 1.18 -15.70 3.05
C LYS A 71 1.95 -14.40 2.77
N LYS A 72 1.24 -13.28 2.61
CA LYS A 72 1.83 -11.98 2.25
C LYS A 72 2.60 -11.38 3.42
N SER A 73 3.90 -11.27 3.25
CA SER A 73 4.78 -10.48 4.10
C SER A 73 4.76 -8.99 3.73
N TRP A 74 5.18 -8.14 4.67
CA TRP A 74 5.34 -6.70 4.41
C TRP A 74 6.34 -6.44 3.27
N SER A 75 7.46 -7.17 3.23
CA SER A 75 8.49 -7.03 2.20
C SER A 75 7.97 -7.40 0.81
N GLU A 76 7.14 -8.44 0.68
CA GLU A 76 6.47 -8.76 -0.58
C GLU A 76 5.49 -7.67 -1.02
N CYS A 77 4.72 -7.10 -0.08
CA CYS A 77 3.82 -5.97 -0.37
C CYS A 77 4.60 -4.75 -0.87
N VAL A 78 5.73 -4.41 -0.23
CA VAL A 78 6.60 -3.31 -0.67
C VAL A 78 7.18 -3.59 -2.06
N LYS A 79 7.72 -4.79 -2.31
CA LYS A 79 8.26 -5.17 -3.63
C LYS A 79 7.20 -5.03 -4.73
N LYS A 80 5.98 -5.48 -4.45
CA LYS A 80 4.84 -5.34 -5.37
C LYS A 80 4.52 -3.88 -5.63
N ASP A 81 4.44 -3.06 -4.58
CA ASP A 81 4.12 -1.63 -4.68
C ASP A 81 5.21 -0.85 -5.46
N ILE A 82 6.49 -1.17 -5.26
CA ILE A 82 7.61 -0.59 -6.03
C ILE A 82 7.44 -0.89 -7.52
N LYS A 83 7.09 -2.14 -7.86
CA LYS A 83 6.86 -2.55 -9.25
C LYS A 83 5.63 -1.86 -9.85
N GLU A 84 4.50 -1.84 -9.14
CA GLU A 84 3.26 -1.22 -9.60
C GLU A 84 3.38 0.30 -9.77
N CYS A 85 4.23 0.96 -8.98
CA CYS A 85 4.49 2.39 -9.08
C CYS A 85 5.66 2.77 -10.01
N GLY A 86 6.32 1.80 -10.65
CA GLY A 86 7.47 2.07 -11.53
C GLY A 86 8.70 2.64 -10.81
N LEU A 87 8.90 2.29 -9.53
CA LEU A 87 9.98 2.80 -8.68
C LEU A 87 11.23 1.90 -8.68
N THR A 88 11.32 0.94 -9.60
CA THR A 88 12.41 -0.05 -9.61
C THR A 88 13.80 0.56 -9.77
N ASN A 89 13.89 1.71 -10.45
CA ASN A 89 15.14 2.41 -10.74
C ASN A 89 15.36 3.64 -9.83
N VAL A 90 14.51 3.86 -8.83
CA VAL A 90 14.60 5.01 -7.93
C VAL A 90 15.26 4.56 -6.63
N ASP A 91 16.41 5.15 -6.32
CA ASP A 91 17.11 4.88 -5.07
C ASP A 91 16.33 5.44 -3.87
N PRO A 92 15.92 4.60 -2.89
CA PRO A 92 15.30 5.07 -1.65
C PRO A 92 16.22 5.94 -0.79
N LEU A 93 17.54 5.86 -0.95
CA LEU A 93 18.50 6.69 -0.21
C LEU A 93 18.45 8.16 -0.64
N ASP A 94 18.18 8.44 -1.93
CA ASP A 94 17.82 9.78 -2.37
C ASP A 94 16.39 10.11 -1.93
N GLY A 95 16.26 10.67 -0.73
CA GLY A 95 14.99 11.06 -0.15
C GLY A 95 14.22 12.12 -0.95
N ALA A 96 14.89 12.90 -1.81
CA ALA A 96 14.22 13.89 -2.67
C ALA A 96 13.64 13.22 -3.92
N ALA A 97 14.43 12.41 -4.63
CA ALA A 97 13.93 11.60 -5.75
C ALA A 97 12.82 10.65 -5.30
N TRP A 98 13.03 9.94 -4.19
CA TRP A 98 12.03 9.01 -3.64
C TRP A 98 10.70 9.69 -3.33
N ARG A 99 10.72 10.84 -2.62
CA ARG A 99 9.49 11.59 -2.30
C ARG A 99 8.77 12.09 -3.55
N ARG A 100 9.52 12.59 -4.55
CA ARG A 100 8.94 13.03 -5.82
C ARG A 100 8.26 11.87 -6.53
N CYS A 101 8.97 10.76 -6.74
CA CYS A 101 8.43 9.61 -7.47
C CYS A 101 7.25 8.94 -6.75
N VAL A 102 7.29 8.84 -5.41
CA VAL A 102 6.14 8.34 -4.62
C VAL A 102 4.95 9.29 -4.68
N LYS A 103 5.13 10.60 -4.89
CA LYS A 103 4.03 11.55 -5.09
C LYS A 103 3.50 11.53 -6.54
N THR A 104 4.38 11.30 -7.52
CA THR A 104 4.02 11.30 -8.94
C THR A 104 3.42 9.97 -9.42
N GLY A 105 3.73 8.84 -8.75
CA GLY A 105 3.34 7.48 -9.17
C GLY A 105 1.85 7.11 -9.07
N ARG A 106 0.89 8.00 -9.38
CA ARG A 106 -0.56 7.84 -9.14
C ARG A 106 -0.93 7.65 -7.66
N LEU A 107 -0.20 8.33 -6.80
CA LEU A 107 -0.33 8.23 -5.36
C LEU A 107 -0.63 9.62 -4.86
N LEU A 108 -1.73 9.73 -4.10
CA LEU A 108 -2.35 10.97 -3.65
C LEU A 108 -1.38 12.17 -3.59
N PRO A 109 -1.72 13.31 -4.21
CA PRO A 109 -1.18 14.57 -3.75
C PRO A 109 -1.47 14.63 -2.24
N THR A 110 -0.44 14.86 -1.44
CA THR A 110 -0.65 15.28 -0.05
C THR A 110 -1.66 16.43 -0.09
N PRO A 111 -2.83 16.35 0.58
CA PRO A 111 -3.69 17.51 0.70
C PRO A 111 -2.83 18.61 1.30
N VAL A 112 -2.64 19.68 0.55
CA VAL A 112 -1.88 20.84 0.98
C VAL A 112 -2.66 21.38 2.19
N SER A 113 -2.06 21.41 3.37
CA SER A 113 -2.68 22.09 4.50
C SER A 113 -2.76 23.57 4.15
N GLY A 114 -3.94 24.06 3.83
CA GLY A 114 -4.18 25.45 3.46
C GLY A 114 -4.97 25.57 2.18
N ASN A 115 -6.29 25.59 2.30
CA ASN A 115 -7.14 26.24 1.32
C ASN A 115 -7.19 27.73 1.71
N PRO A 116 -6.62 28.68 0.93
CA PRO A 116 -6.74 30.11 1.24
C PRO A 116 -8.08 30.71 0.76
N ALA A 117 -8.96 29.95 0.13
CA ALA A 117 -10.26 30.43 -0.35
C ALA A 117 -11.33 30.32 0.75
N ALA A 118 -11.22 31.17 1.78
CA ALA A 118 -12.29 31.50 2.71
C ALA A 118 -11.98 32.85 3.38
N VAL A 119 -12.05 33.93 2.61
CA VAL A 119 -12.31 35.31 3.03
C VAL A 119 -12.97 36.05 1.88
#